data_AF-A0A1U7EX83-F1
#
_entry.id   AF-A0A1U7EX83-F1
#
_cell.length_a   1.000
_cell.length_b   1.000
_cell.length_c   1.000
_cell.angle_alpha   90.00
_cell.angle_beta   90.00
_cell.angle_gamma   90.00
#
_symmetry.space_group_name_H-M   'P 1'
#
loop_
_entity.id
_entity.type
_entity.pdbx_description
1 polymer ?
#
loop_
_entity_poly.entity_id
_entity_poly.type
_entity_poly.pdbx_seq_one_letter_code
_entity_poly.pdbx_strand_id
1 'polypeptide(L)'
;MDDLPELLADAVAGGTVIDIIDIGGGDTIAVTRSATHVFRSDGLLKDESVETFGHDVDRIGVKTKRRKSSIQLESIDASESFTVPSKIADAVVEATLEGVLRTTGVVAADEELQTQFRFSELTLVVTDRQLLKHVGSAVWDDEYEAFRYDELTGLDFEKGSVATQVIVETDSRRQRVKVPNEHAGSVQQVVQTAVFEYHGVSSLSGLQAKLDPETEPEPVGGDEAADADEAEATTSPEENGGQDDDDGFVSADWSPPADQDPARVTPNSDVDGNDAAAGAAESQPTADATTATPDAAADVEALSQQVEALAAKVDRQTELLEAQQETIEQLVDELRRGR
;
A
#
# COMPACT_ATOMS: atom_id res chain seq x y z
N MET A 1 -6.30 -22.95 -20.22
CA MET A 1 -6.92 -22.00 -21.18
C MET A 1 -8.25 -22.53 -21.73
N ASP A 2 -8.53 -23.84 -21.64
CA ASP A 2 -9.73 -24.49 -22.23
C ASP A 2 -11.09 -24.22 -21.54
N ASP A 3 -11.22 -23.18 -20.71
CA ASP A 3 -12.50 -22.84 -20.05
C ASP A 3 -12.83 -21.33 -20.12
N LEU A 4 -12.14 -20.59 -21.00
CA LEU A 4 -12.45 -19.18 -21.26
C LEU A 4 -13.55 -19.05 -22.32
N PRO A 5 -14.49 -18.10 -22.16
CA PRO A 5 -15.42 -17.71 -23.22
C PRO A 5 -14.67 -17.33 -24.51
N GLU A 6 -15.20 -17.70 -25.67
CA GLU A 6 -14.55 -17.52 -26.99
C GLU A 6 -14.16 -16.05 -27.22
N LEU A 7 -15.06 -15.11 -26.90
CA LEU A 7 -14.80 -13.67 -27.06
C LEU A 7 -13.62 -13.20 -26.20
N LEU A 8 -13.53 -13.69 -24.95
CA LEU A 8 -12.43 -13.35 -24.06
C LEU A 8 -11.12 -14.02 -24.51
N ALA A 9 -11.18 -15.28 -24.95
CA ALA A 9 -10.03 -16.00 -25.48
C ALA A 9 -9.44 -15.29 -26.71
N ASP A 10 -10.29 -14.84 -27.64
CA ASP A 10 -9.89 -14.06 -28.81
C ASP A 10 -9.24 -12.72 -28.41
N ALA A 11 -9.79 -12.04 -27.42
CA ALA A 11 -9.26 -10.76 -26.93
C ALA A 11 -7.86 -10.90 -26.31
N VAL A 12 -7.56 -12.02 -25.64
CA VAL A 12 -6.27 -12.25 -24.97
C VAL A 12 -5.27 -13.07 -25.79
N ALA A 13 -5.67 -13.63 -26.93
CA ALA A 13 -4.86 -14.58 -27.70
C ALA A 13 -3.46 -14.05 -28.10
N GLY A 14 -3.28 -12.74 -28.21
CA GLY A 14 -2.00 -12.10 -28.54
C GLY A 14 -1.16 -11.63 -27.34
N GLY A 15 -1.68 -11.75 -26.12
CA GLY A 15 -1.07 -11.20 -24.91
C GLY A 15 -0.56 -12.27 -23.95
N THR A 16 0.49 -11.93 -23.18
CA THR A 16 0.86 -12.71 -22.01
C THR A 16 -0.16 -12.46 -20.91
N VAL A 17 -0.92 -13.49 -20.54
CA VAL A 17 -1.89 -13.43 -19.44
C VAL A 17 -1.13 -13.41 -18.11
N ILE A 18 -1.44 -12.42 -17.27
CA ILE A 18 -0.98 -12.29 -15.89
C ILE A 18 -1.94 -13.06 -14.99
N ASP A 19 -3.24 -12.80 -15.10
CA ASP A 19 -4.25 -13.45 -14.26
C ASP A 19 -5.62 -13.52 -14.95
N ILE A 20 -6.46 -14.46 -14.50
CA ILE A 20 -7.86 -14.63 -14.90
C ILE A 20 -8.71 -14.74 -13.63
N ILE A 21 -9.60 -13.76 -13.43
CA ILE A 21 -10.36 -13.57 -12.19
C ILE A 21 -11.86 -13.70 -12.48
N ASP A 22 -12.51 -14.66 -11.83
CA ASP A 22 -13.98 -14.79 -11.86
C ASP A 22 -14.64 -13.68 -11.03
N ILE A 23 -15.53 -12.91 -11.67
CA ILE A 23 -16.27 -11.81 -11.05
C ILE A 23 -17.63 -12.27 -10.50
N GLY A 24 -18.05 -13.48 -10.88
CA GLY A 24 -19.33 -14.09 -10.56
C GLY A 24 -20.43 -13.73 -11.57
N GLY A 25 -21.41 -14.63 -11.71
CA GLY A 25 -22.47 -14.47 -12.71
C GLY A 25 -22.02 -14.76 -14.14
N GLY A 26 -20.89 -15.44 -14.32
CA GLY A 26 -20.28 -15.71 -15.62
C GLY A 26 -19.42 -14.57 -16.16
N ASP A 27 -19.31 -13.46 -15.44
CA ASP A 27 -18.40 -12.36 -15.76
C ASP A 27 -16.96 -12.74 -15.38
N THR A 28 -15.98 -12.33 -16.17
CA THR A 28 -14.56 -12.67 -15.95
C THR A 28 -13.67 -11.49 -16.29
N ILE A 29 -12.61 -11.27 -15.54
CA ILE A 29 -11.54 -10.37 -15.93
C ILE A 29 -10.34 -11.21 -16.35
N ALA A 30 -9.77 -10.90 -17.51
CA ALA A 30 -8.44 -11.37 -17.86
C ALA A 30 -7.50 -10.18 -17.89
N VAL A 31 -6.43 -10.25 -17.12
CA VAL A 31 -5.38 -9.23 -17.13
C VAL A 31 -4.23 -9.77 -17.96
N THR A 32 -3.88 -9.06 -19.02
CA THR A 32 -2.67 -9.32 -19.80
C THR A 32 -1.61 -8.29 -19.47
N ARG A 33 -0.39 -8.51 -19.93
CA ARG A 33 0.69 -7.53 -19.77
C ARG A 33 0.26 -6.13 -20.21
N SER A 34 -0.34 -5.98 -21.38
CA SER A 34 -0.63 -4.67 -21.99
C SER A 34 -2.04 -4.12 -21.73
N ALA A 35 -2.96 -4.94 -21.22
CA ALA A 35 -4.35 -4.51 -21.02
C ALA A 35 -5.12 -5.40 -20.05
N THR A 36 -6.16 -4.81 -19.44
CA THR A 36 -7.20 -5.51 -18.67
C THR A 36 -8.45 -5.67 -19.53
N HIS A 37 -8.95 -6.90 -19.63
CA HIS A 37 -10.14 -7.25 -20.41
C HIS A 37 -11.27 -7.65 -19.46
N VAL A 38 -12.38 -6.93 -19.51
CA VAL A 38 -13.58 -7.19 -18.69
C VAL A 38 -14.62 -7.88 -19.58
N PHE A 39 -14.80 -9.17 -19.35
CA PHE A 39 -15.85 -9.97 -19.96
C PHE A 39 -17.15 -9.87 -19.16
N ARG A 40 -18.24 -9.61 -19.87
CA ARG A 40 -19.60 -9.66 -19.33
C ARG A 40 -20.37 -10.76 -20.05
N SER A 41 -20.92 -11.69 -19.27
CA SER A 41 -21.73 -12.78 -19.80
C SER A 41 -23.05 -12.28 -20.38
N ASP A 42 -23.65 -13.10 -21.26
CA ASP A 42 -24.98 -12.83 -21.79
C ASP A 42 -26.01 -12.76 -20.65
N GLY A 43 -26.82 -11.72 -20.68
CA GLY A 43 -27.87 -11.45 -19.71
C GLY A 43 -29.20 -11.19 -20.40
N LEU A 44 -30.29 -11.14 -19.62
CA LEU A 44 -31.66 -10.97 -20.14
C LEU A 44 -31.86 -9.75 -21.07
N LEU A 45 -30.95 -8.78 -21.04
CA LEU A 45 -31.04 -7.50 -21.76
C LEU A 45 -29.76 -7.11 -22.52
N LYS A 46 -28.69 -7.90 -22.41
CA LYS A 46 -27.37 -7.55 -22.96
C LYS A 46 -26.67 -8.79 -23.44
N ASP A 47 -26.24 -8.75 -24.69
CA ASP A 47 -25.39 -9.78 -25.26
C ASP A 47 -24.01 -9.80 -24.59
N GLU A 48 -23.29 -10.90 -24.79
CA GLU A 48 -21.90 -11.09 -24.41
C GLU A 48 -21.01 -9.95 -24.94
N SER A 49 -20.10 -9.45 -24.10
CA SER A 49 -19.18 -8.36 -24.49
C SER A 49 -17.86 -8.41 -23.75
N VAL A 50 -16.81 -7.88 -24.39
CA VAL A 50 -15.51 -7.62 -23.77
C VAL A 50 -15.17 -6.14 -23.92
N GLU A 51 -14.91 -5.49 -22.79
CA GLU A 51 -14.32 -4.16 -22.73
C GLU A 51 -12.82 -4.30 -22.45
N THR A 52 -11.97 -3.54 -23.14
CA THR A 52 -10.51 -3.60 -23.00
C THR A 52 -9.97 -2.26 -22.56
N PHE A 53 -9.13 -2.28 -21.51
CA PHE A 53 -8.53 -1.11 -20.90
C PHE A 53 -7.01 -1.22 -20.99
N GLY A 54 -6.35 -0.29 -21.66
CA GLY A 54 -4.90 -0.31 -21.87
C GLY A 54 -4.12 -0.05 -20.57
N HIS A 55 -2.92 -0.62 -20.47
CA HIS A 55 -2.00 -0.43 -19.34
C HIS A 55 -0.94 0.65 -19.57
N ASP A 56 -0.93 1.30 -20.74
CA ASP A 56 -0.11 2.48 -21.02
C ASP A 56 -0.79 3.71 -20.39
N VAL A 57 -0.71 3.79 -19.06
CA VAL A 57 -1.40 4.78 -18.24
C VAL A 57 -0.45 5.39 -17.22
N ASP A 58 -0.67 6.66 -16.92
CA ASP A 58 0.14 7.43 -16.00
C ASP A 58 -0.30 7.21 -14.54
N ARG A 59 -1.57 6.80 -14.32
CA ARG A 59 -2.14 6.68 -12.98
C ARG A 59 -3.19 5.58 -12.86
N ILE A 60 -3.13 4.85 -11.74
CA ILE A 60 -4.14 3.88 -11.30
C ILE A 60 -4.83 4.39 -10.05
N GLY A 61 -6.15 4.51 -10.09
CA GLY A 61 -6.99 4.90 -8.97
C GLY A 61 -7.96 3.78 -8.57
N VAL A 62 -8.31 3.72 -7.28
CA VAL A 62 -9.38 2.83 -6.80
C VAL A 62 -10.36 3.62 -5.95
N LYS A 63 -11.62 3.59 -6.36
CA LYS A 63 -12.72 4.16 -5.58
C LYS A 63 -13.57 3.05 -5.00
N THR A 64 -13.35 2.75 -3.72
CA THR A 64 -14.09 1.73 -2.99
C THR A 64 -15.47 2.22 -2.56
N LYS A 65 -16.51 1.43 -2.84
CA LYS A 65 -17.85 1.57 -2.26
C LYS A 65 -18.19 0.30 -1.47
N ARG A 66 -19.34 0.29 -0.79
CA ARG A 66 -19.77 -0.83 0.08
C ARG A 66 -19.75 -2.22 -0.56
N ARG A 67 -20.07 -2.34 -1.85
CA ARG A 67 -20.21 -3.65 -2.54
C ARG A 67 -19.42 -3.77 -3.83
N LYS A 68 -18.96 -2.64 -4.34
CA LYS A 68 -18.28 -2.54 -5.63
C LYS A 68 -17.15 -1.54 -5.50
N SER A 69 -16.05 -1.79 -6.18
CA SER A 69 -14.93 -0.86 -6.32
C SER A 69 -14.79 -0.48 -7.78
N SER A 70 -14.54 0.80 -8.03
CA SER A 70 -14.23 1.31 -9.37
C SER A 70 -12.73 1.39 -9.50
N ILE A 71 -12.17 0.71 -10.49
CA ILE A 71 -10.77 0.82 -10.87
C ILE A 71 -10.71 1.85 -11.99
N GLN A 72 -9.82 2.83 -11.83
CA GLN A 72 -9.66 3.97 -12.72
C GLN A 72 -8.27 3.94 -13.31
N LEU A 73 -8.21 4.09 -14.63
CA LEU A 73 -6.98 4.07 -15.41
C LEU A 73 -6.93 5.39 -16.17
N GLU A 74 -5.93 6.20 -15.86
CA GLU A 74 -5.81 7.58 -16.36
C GLU A 74 -4.49 7.75 -17.11
N SER A 75 -4.58 8.30 -18.30
CA SER A 75 -3.48 8.79 -19.12
C SER A 75 -3.73 10.26 -19.48
N ILE A 76 -2.74 10.92 -20.07
CA ILE A 76 -2.91 12.29 -20.58
C ILE A 76 -4.08 12.44 -21.57
N ASP A 77 -4.38 11.39 -22.35
CA ASP A 77 -5.36 11.44 -23.44
C ASP A 77 -6.72 10.82 -23.06
N ALA A 78 -6.76 9.94 -22.06
CA ALA A 78 -7.96 9.18 -21.71
C ALA A 78 -8.07 8.90 -20.19
N SER A 79 -9.31 8.92 -19.70
CA SER A 79 -9.66 8.46 -18.36
C SER A 79 -10.76 7.40 -18.49
N GLU A 80 -10.40 6.17 -18.18
CA GLU A 80 -11.28 5.01 -18.31
C GLU A 80 -11.49 4.37 -16.94
N SER A 81 -12.60 3.66 -16.78
CA SER A 81 -12.85 2.95 -15.52
C SER A 81 -13.79 1.78 -15.72
N PHE A 82 -13.59 0.76 -14.89
CA PHE A 82 -14.49 -0.37 -14.80
C PHE A 82 -14.75 -0.71 -13.34
N THR A 83 -15.81 -1.48 -13.11
CA THR A 83 -16.29 -1.78 -11.75
C THR A 83 -16.31 -3.27 -11.49
N VAL A 84 -15.78 -3.65 -10.33
CA VAL A 84 -15.70 -5.02 -9.82
C VAL A 84 -16.37 -5.11 -8.43
N PRO A 85 -16.87 -6.28 -8.00
CA PRO A 85 -17.22 -6.52 -6.61
C PRO A 85 -16.05 -6.21 -5.68
N SER A 86 -16.31 -5.55 -4.56
CA SER A 86 -15.24 -5.10 -3.65
C SER A 86 -14.35 -6.24 -3.15
N LYS A 87 -14.90 -7.46 -3.05
CA LYS A 87 -14.21 -8.64 -2.54
C LYS A 87 -13.05 -9.11 -3.43
N ILE A 88 -13.07 -8.77 -4.71
CA ILE A 88 -12.03 -9.15 -5.67
C ILE A 88 -11.24 -7.93 -6.15
N ALA A 89 -11.54 -6.74 -5.62
CA ALA A 89 -10.92 -5.51 -6.10
C ALA A 89 -9.41 -5.53 -5.91
N ASP A 90 -8.93 -6.09 -4.81
CA ASP A 90 -7.50 -6.14 -4.51
C ASP A 90 -6.74 -7.03 -5.48
N ALA A 91 -7.25 -8.24 -5.77
CA ALA A 91 -6.65 -9.14 -6.75
C ALA A 91 -6.62 -8.53 -8.16
N VAL A 92 -7.70 -7.87 -8.57
CA VAL A 92 -7.75 -7.21 -9.89
C VAL A 92 -6.76 -6.05 -9.95
N VAL A 93 -6.65 -5.25 -8.88
CA VAL A 93 -5.71 -4.12 -8.80
C VAL A 93 -4.26 -4.62 -8.83
N GLU A 94 -3.95 -5.71 -8.13
CA GLU A 94 -2.63 -6.33 -8.11
C GLU A 94 -2.19 -6.78 -9.52
N ALA A 95 -3.04 -7.55 -10.21
CA ALA A 95 -2.75 -7.98 -11.57
C ALA A 95 -2.67 -6.80 -12.55
N THR A 96 -3.56 -5.81 -12.42
CA THR A 96 -3.56 -4.61 -13.27
C THR A 96 -2.28 -3.79 -13.06
N LEU A 97 -1.87 -3.58 -11.81
CA LEU A 97 -0.65 -2.85 -11.47
C LEU A 97 0.58 -3.56 -12.03
N GLU A 98 0.69 -4.88 -11.92
CA GLU A 98 1.78 -5.62 -12.57
C GLU A 98 1.83 -5.35 -14.08
N GLY A 99 0.69 -5.43 -14.76
CA GLY A 99 0.60 -5.14 -16.19
C GLY A 99 1.04 -3.71 -16.53
N VAL A 100 0.62 -2.72 -15.74
CA VAL A 100 1.03 -1.32 -15.89
C VAL A 100 2.53 -1.14 -15.68
N LEU A 101 3.10 -1.68 -14.60
CA LEU A 101 4.55 -1.59 -14.32
C LEU A 101 5.40 -2.17 -15.46
N ARG A 102 4.94 -3.27 -16.06
CA ARG A 102 5.62 -3.93 -17.19
C ARG A 102 5.40 -3.25 -18.53
N THR A 103 4.31 -2.54 -18.72
CA THR A 103 3.96 -1.84 -19.97
C THR A 103 4.65 -0.48 -20.04
N THR A 104 4.66 0.26 -18.93
CA THR A 104 5.35 1.55 -18.79
C THR A 104 6.87 1.40 -18.69
N GLY A 105 7.36 0.18 -18.44
CA GLY A 105 8.79 -0.12 -18.36
C GLY A 105 9.42 0.23 -17.01
N VAL A 106 8.60 0.49 -15.98
CA VAL A 106 9.05 0.65 -14.59
C VAL A 106 9.71 -0.64 -14.09
N VAL A 107 9.12 -1.78 -14.44
CA VAL A 107 9.67 -3.13 -14.21
C VAL A 107 10.09 -3.71 -15.55
N ALA A 108 11.34 -4.17 -15.67
CA ALA A 108 11.87 -4.68 -16.93
C ALA A 108 11.14 -5.96 -17.36
N ALA A 109 11.23 -6.28 -18.66
CA ALA A 109 10.52 -7.44 -19.22
C ALA A 109 11.03 -8.79 -18.68
N ASP A 110 12.29 -8.85 -18.26
CA ASP A 110 12.98 -10.00 -17.67
C ASP A 110 13.13 -9.87 -16.15
N GLU A 111 12.45 -8.90 -15.53
CA GLU A 111 12.42 -8.69 -14.08
C GLU A 111 11.22 -9.41 -13.49
N GLU A 112 11.47 -10.14 -12.40
CA GLU A 112 10.47 -10.91 -11.70
C GLU A 112 9.84 -10.04 -10.62
N LEU A 113 8.51 -9.93 -10.66
CA LEU A 113 7.76 -9.21 -9.66
C LEU A 113 7.41 -10.19 -8.54
N GLN A 114 8.04 -10.07 -7.38
CA GLN A 114 7.87 -11.03 -6.29
C GLN A 114 6.57 -10.79 -5.52
N THR A 115 6.28 -9.53 -5.18
CA THR A 115 5.09 -9.19 -4.38
C THR A 115 4.81 -7.69 -4.40
N GLN A 116 3.53 -7.36 -4.18
CA GLN A 116 3.04 -6.00 -4.05
C GLN A 116 2.35 -5.83 -2.69
N PHE A 117 2.62 -4.72 -2.02
CA PHE A 117 1.97 -4.36 -0.78
C PHE A 117 1.30 -3.00 -0.91
N ARG A 118 0.08 -2.86 -0.36
CA ARG A 118 -0.65 -1.59 -0.32
C ARG A 118 -1.13 -1.30 1.08
N PHE A 119 -0.76 -0.13 1.62
CA PHE A 119 -1.08 0.31 2.98
C PHE A 119 -1.53 1.76 2.98
N SER A 120 -2.84 2.01 3.15
CA SER A 120 -3.40 3.37 3.07
C SER A 120 -2.99 4.06 1.75
N GLU A 121 -2.02 4.99 1.79
CA GLU A 121 -1.50 5.74 0.64
C GLU A 121 -0.14 5.21 0.15
N LEU A 122 0.44 4.18 0.78
CA LEU A 122 1.73 3.62 0.40
C LEU A 122 1.53 2.37 -0.45
N THR A 123 2.15 2.34 -1.63
CA THR A 123 2.34 1.13 -2.42
C THR A 123 3.83 0.77 -2.42
N LEU A 124 4.15 -0.47 -2.04
CA LEU A 124 5.50 -1.01 -2.05
C LEU A 124 5.53 -2.24 -2.95
N VAL A 125 6.34 -2.19 -4.00
CA VAL A 125 6.55 -3.32 -4.92
C VAL A 125 7.94 -3.88 -4.70
N VAL A 126 8.02 -5.20 -4.57
CA VAL A 126 9.29 -5.93 -4.42
C VAL A 126 9.50 -6.76 -5.67
N THR A 127 10.64 -6.57 -6.32
CA THR A 127 11.08 -7.36 -7.46
C THR A 127 12.35 -8.13 -7.13
N ASP A 128 12.84 -8.95 -8.06
CA ASP A 128 14.15 -9.60 -7.94
C ASP A 128 15.33 -8.62 -8.07
N ARG A 129 15.10 -7.34 -8.42
CA ARG A 129 16.18 -6.35 -8.67
C ARG A 129 16.06 -5.05 -7.90
N GLN A 130 14.89 -4.68 -7.42
CA GLN A 130 14.66 -3.38 -6.80
C GLN A 130 13.42 -3.37 -5.89
N LEU A 131 13.37 -2.36 -5.03
CA LEU A 131 12.16 -1.95 -4.33
C LEU A 131 11.61 -0.70 -4.97
N LEU A 132 10.32 -0.69 -5.27
CA LEU A 132 9.63 0.50 -5.72
C LEU A 132 8.67 0.97 -4.64
N LYS A 133 8.70 2.26 -4.34
CA LYS A 133 7.88 2.89 -3.32
C LYS A 133 7.11 4.05 -3.96
N HIS A 134 5.80 3.98 -3.88
CA HIS A 134 4.89 5.05 -4.26
C HIS A 134 4.09 5.50 -3.04
N VAL A 135 3.90 6.81 -2.87
CA VAL A 135 3.10 7.37 -1.77
C VAL A 135 2.12 8.39 -2.33
N GLY A 136 0.83 8.07 -2.29
CA GLY A 136 -0.22 8.98 -2.73
C GLY A 136 -1.62 8.41 -2.59
N SER A 137 -2.60 9.22 -2.97
CA SER A 137 -4.02 8.81 -3.01
C SER A 137 -4.32 7.83 -4.15
N ALA A 138 -3.49 7.84 -5.19
CA ALA A 138 -3.52 6.85 -6.25
C ALA A 138 -2.95 5.53 -5.73
N VAL A 139 -3.34 4.41 -6.35
CA VAL A 139 -2.63 3.15 -6.13
C VAL A 139 -1.22 3.23 -6.69
N TRP A 140 -1.07 3.91 -7.83
CA TRP A 140 0.20 4.11 -8.52
C TRP A 140 0.10 5.32 -9.44
N ASP A 141 1.20 6.08 -9.55
CA ASP A 141 1.44 7.08 -10.59
C ASP A 141 2.95 7.19 -10.91
N ASP A 142 3.33 8.15 -11.74
CA ASP A 142 4.72 8.38 -12.16
C ASP A 142 5.63 8.95 -11.06
N GLU A 143 5.07 9.38 -9.92
CA GLU A 143 5.81 9.89 -8.76
C GLU A 143 6.21 8.75 -7.80
N TYR A 144 7.10 7.86 -8.26
CA TYR A 144 7.63 6.76 -7.45
C TYR A 144 9.14 6.86 -7.19
N GLU A 145 9.60 6.22 -6.12
CA GLU A 145 11.01 6.06 -5.79
C GLU A 145 11.44 4.61 -6.04
N ALA A 146 12.55 4.42 -6.75
CA ALA A 146 13.17 3.12 -6.97
C ALA A 146 14.46 2.97 -6.16
N PHE A 147 14.67 1.78 -5.59
CA PHE A 147 15.87 1.40 -4.85
C PHE A 147 16.41 0.10 -5.46
N ARG A 148 17.42 0.21 -6.33
CA ARG A 148 18.03 -0.96 -6.94
C ARG A 148 18.96 -1.67 -5.99
N TYR A 149 18.96 -3.00 -6.04
CA TYR A 149 19.75 -3.83 -5.15
C TYR A 149 21.26 -3.67 -5.37
N ASP A 150 21.72 -3.41 -6.59
CA ASP A 150 23.13 -3.11 -6.87
C ASP A 150 23.62 -1.77 -6.29
N GLU A 151 22.71 -0.84 -6.03
CA GLU A 151 23.01 0.49 -5.45
C GLU A 151 22.86 0.52 -3.92
N LEU A 152 22.44 -0.60 -3.30
CA LEU A 152 22.29 -0.67 -1.85
C LEU A 152 23.64 -0.68 -1.16
N THR A 153 23.74 0.15 -0.11
CA THR A 153 24.85 0.16 0.83
C THR A 153 24.44 -0.35 2.21
N GLY A 154 23.13 -0.46 2.47
CA GLY A 154 22.60 -0.99 3.72
C GLY A 154 21.11 -1.30 3.66
N LEU A 155 20.70 -2.27 4.47
CA LEU A 155 19.30 -2.65 4.70
C LEU A 155 19.13 -2.94 6.18
N ASP A 156 18.14 -2.29 6.81
CA ASP A 156 17.83 -2.51 8.22
C ASP A 156 16.31 -2.40 8.49
N PHE A 157 15.86 -2.92 9.62
CA PHE A 157 14.46 -2.96 10.01
C PHE A 157 14.30 -2.51 11.48
N GLU A 158 13.73 -1.32 11.68
CA GLU A 158 13.49 -0.78 13.01
C GLU A 158 12.02 -0.93 13.41
N LYS A 159 11.76 -1.74 14.46
CA LYS A 159 10.40 -1.92 14.99
C LYS A 159 9.97 -0.71 15.81
N GLY A 160 8.92 -0.03 15.37
CA GLY A 160 8.26 1.05 16.12
C GLY A 160 7.00 0.58 16.85
N SER A 161 6.41 1.49 17.63
CA SER A 161 5.14 1.23 18.35
C SER A 161 3.94 1.04 17.42
N VAL A 162 3.90 1.79 16.31
CA VAL A 162 2.78 1.77 15.34
C VAL A 162 3.18 1.09 14.03
N ALA A 163 4.40 1.35 13.57
CA ALA A 163 4.90 0.87 12.29
C ALA A 163 6.37 0.46 12.41
N THR A 164 6.74 -0.56 11.65
CA THR A 164 8.12 -0.95 11.42
C THR A 164 8.68 -0.13 10.26
N GLN A 165 9.93 0.30 10.39
CA GLN A 165 10.62 1.08 9.35
C GLN A 165 11.54 0.14 8.58
N VAL A 166 11.28 -0.05 7.30
CA VAL A 166 12.24 -0.64 6.36
C VAL A 166 13.19 0.47 5.95
N ILE A 167 14.45 0.32 6.32
CA ILE A 167 15.49 1.32 6.11
C ILE A 167 16.35 0.85 4.95
N VAL A 168 16.41 1.66 3.91
CA VAL A 168 17.16 1.38 2.69
C VAL A 168 18.22 2.46 2.53
N GLU A 169 19.48 2.05 2.48
CA GLU A 169 20.63 2.95 2.33
C GLU A 169 21.25 2.75 0.95
N THR A 170 21.58 3.88 0.32
CA THR A 170 22.33 3.98 -0.94
C THR A 170 23.45 5.00 -0.73
N ASP A 171 24.41 5.09 -1.65
CA ASP A 171 25.47 6.11 -1.61
C ASP A 171 24.94 7.55 -1.50
N SER A 172 23.75 7.81 -2.04
CA SER A 172 23.17 9.15 -2.13
C SER A 172 22.31 9.52 -0.93
N ARG A 173 21.63 8.55 -0.30
CA ARG A 173 20.62 8.80 0.75
C ARG A 173 20.23 7.53 1.51
N ARG A 174 19.80 7.75 2.76
CA ARG A 174 19.06 6.80 3.60
C ARG A 174 17.57 7.12 3.53
N GLN A 175 16.75 6.13 3.19
CA GLN A 175 15.29 6.23 3.13
C GLN A 175 14.63 5.30 4.15
N ARG A 176 13.43 5.67 4.59
CA ARG A 176 12.64 4.91 5.57
C ARG A 176 11.23 4.72 5.05
N VAL A 177 10.83 3.47 4.87
CA VAL A 177 9.46 3.09 4.48
C VAL A 177 8.72 2.61 5.72
N LYS A 178 7.60 3.26 6.05
CA LYS A 178 6.78 2.87 7.21
C LYS A 178 5.80 1.79 6.81
N VAL A 179 5.92 0.64 7.44
CA VAL A 179 5.04 -0.52 7.25
C VAL A 179 4.23 -0.73 8.53
N PRO A 180 2.88 -0.78 8.46
CA PRO A 180 2.05 -1.11 9.61
C PRO A 180 2.52 -2.41 10.29
N ASN A 181 2.52 -2.43 11.62
CA ASN A 181 3.08 -3.56 12.38
C ASN A 181 2.41 -4.92 12.08
N GLU A 182 1.15 -4.91 11.65
CA GLU A 182 0.41 -6.11 11.22
C GLU A 182 0.96 -6.76 9.93
N HIS A 183 1.66 -6.00 9.08
CA HIS A 183 2.27 -6.50 7.84
C HIS A 183 3.80 -6.54 7.89
N ALA A 184 4.40 -6.00 8.95
CA ALA A 184 5.85 -5.85 9.07
C ALA A 184 6.60 -7.18 8.88
N GLY A 185 6.08 -8.29 9.44
CA GLY A 185 6.71 -9.60 9.30
C GLY A 185 6.78 -10.06 7.84
N SER A 186 5.66 -9.96 7.11
CA SER A 186 5.59 -10.35 5.71
C SER A 186 6.45 -9.48 4.81
N VAL A 187 6.40 -8.15 4.99
CA VAL A 187 7.25 -7.23 4.23
C VAL A 187 8.72 -7.50 4.51
N GLN A 188 9.11 -7.64 5.78
CA GLN A 188 10.48 -7.93 6.15
C GLN A 188 10.97 -9.22 5.51
N GLN A 189 10.17 -10.30 5.57
CA GLN A 189 10.54 -11.58 4.98
C GLN A 189 10.74 -11.47 3.46
N VAL A 190 9.77 -10.91 2.74
CA VAL A 190 9.84 -10.77 1.27
C VAL A 190 11.02 -9.90 0.85
N VAL A 191 11.21 -8.75 1.49
CA VAL A 191 12.32 -7.85 1.17
C VAL A 191 13.67 -8.49 1.48
N GLN A 192 13.80 -9.18 2.62
CA GLN A 192 15.05 -9.89 2.96
C GLN A 192 15.35 -10.99 1.95
N THR A 193 14.37 -11.83 1.62
CA THR A 193 14.55 -12.89 0.63
C THR A 193 15.02 -12.33 -0.71
N ALA A 194 14.32 -11.32 -1.25
CA ALA A 194 14.66 -10.70 -2.53
C ALA A 194 16.10 -10.16 -2.56
N VAL A 195 16.47 -9.38 -1.52
CA VAL A 195 17.80 -8.77 -1.43
C VAL A 195 18.87 -9.83 -1.20
N PHE A 196 18.61 -10.84 -0.38
CA PHE A 196 19.55 -11.91 -0.09
C PHE A 196 19.81 -12.78 -1.32
N GLU A 197 18.78 -13.13 -2.07
CA GLU A 197 18.89 -13.85 -3.34
C GLU A 197 19.69 -13.05 -4.37
N TYR A 198 19.38 -11.77 -4.54
CA TYR A 198 20.11 -10.89 -5.46
C TYR A 198 21.60 -10.80 -5.11
N HIS A 199 21.92 -10.65 -3.83
CA HIS A 199 23.31 -10.57 -3.37
C HIS A 199 23.94 -11.95 -3.10
N GLY A 200 23.23 -13.07 -3.27
CA GLY A 200 23.74 -14.40 -2.95
C GLY A 200 24.25 -14.55 -1.51
N VAL A 201 23.55 -13.94 -0.55
CA VAL A 201 23.82 -14.03 0.90
C VAL A 201 22.63 -14.70 1.60
N SER A 202 22.76 -15.03 2.89
CA SER A 202 21.69 -15.70 3.65
C SER A 202 21.34 -15.01 4.97
N SER A 203 21.88 -13.82 5.21
CA SER A 203 21.66 -13.06 6.44
C SER A 203 21.98 -11.57 6.28
N LEU A 204 21.43 -10.73 7.16
CA LEU A 204 21.73 -9.29 7.18
C LEU A 204 23.21 -9.02 7.43
N SER A 205 23.86 -9.79 8.32
CA SER A 205 25.30 -9.66 8.57
C SER A 205 26.13 -10.03 7.34
N GLY A 206 25.71 -11.06 6.59
CA GLY A 206 26.34 -11.43 5.32
C GLY A 206 26.15 -10.36 4.25
N LEU A 207 24.97 -9.75 4.19
CA LEU A 207 24.70 -8.60 3.32
C LEU A 207 25.61 -7.42 3.68
N GLN A 208 25.66 -7.02 4.95
CA GLN A 208 26.47 -5.89 5.40
C GLN A 208 27.95 -6.07 5.09
N ALA A 209 28.51 -7.27 5.32
CA ALA A 209 29.89 -7.59 4.97
C ALA A 209 30.16 -7.55 3.45
N LYS A 210 29.13 -7.78 2.62
CA LYS A 210 29.23 -7.69 1.16
C LYS A 210 29.13 -6.25 0.66
N LEU A 211 28.25 -5.45 1.25
CA LEU A 211 27.99 -4.06 0.86
C LEU A 211 29.09 -3.10 1.34
N ASP A 212 29.71 -3.41 2.48
CA ASP A 212 30.87 -2.69 3.00
C ASP A 212 31.98 -3.67 3.41
N PRO A 213 32.92 -3.98 2.50
CA PRO A 213 34.03 -4.89 2.79
C PRO A 213 35.11 -4.25 3.68
N GLU A 214 35.05 -2.94 3.97
CA GLU A 214 35.94 -2.27 4.94
C GLU A 214 35.39 -2.32 6.37
N THR A 215 34.10 -2.64 6.54
CA THR A 215 33.56 -3.05 7.84
C THR A 215 34.06 -4.45 8.17
N GLU A 216 35.23 -4.54 8.79
CA GLU A 216 35.65 -5.75 9.50
C GLU A 216 34.53 -6.12 10.50
N PRO A 217 34.06 -7.38 10.54
CA PRO A 217 33.07 -7.77 11.54
C PRO A 217 33.67 -7.49 12.93
N GLU A 218 32.98 -6.68 13.73
CA GLU A 218 33.31 -6.49 15.15
C GLU A 218 33.49 -7.89 15.77
N PRO A 219 34.67 -8.22 16.31
CA PRO A 219 34.89 -9.52 16.89
C PRO A 219 33.93 -9.67 18.06
N VAL A 220 33.05 -10.68 18.00
CA VAL A 220 32.31 -11.14 19.16
C VAL A 220 33.34 -11.66 20.16
N GLY A 221 33.80 -10.78 21.04
CA GLY A 221 34.83 -11.07 22.02
C GLY A 221 34.29 -11.82 23.23
N GLY A 222 34.98 -12.91 23.61
CA GLY A 222 34.88 -13.62 24.90
C GLY A 222 34.58 -15.11 24.74
N ASP A 223 35.53 -15.95 24.32
CA ASP A 223 36.55 -16.65 25.15
C ASP A 223 35.99 -17.86 25.93
N GLU A 224 36.32 -19.07 25.47
CA GLU A 224 37.13 -20.05 26.20
C GLU A 224 37.08 -21.42 25.50
N ALA A 225 38.26 -21.90 25.12
CA ALA A 225 38.48 -23.27 24.74
C ALA A 225 38.42 -24.18 25.97
N ALA A 226 37.66 -25.28 25.88
CA ALA A 226 37.89 -26.45 26.72
C ALA A 226 37.59 -27.74 25.91
N ASP A 227 38.52 -28.66 26.08
CA ASP A 227 38.78 -29.91 25.37
C ASP A 227 37.80 -31.05 25.72
N ALA A 228 37.73 -32.05 24.83
CA ALA A 228 37.30 -33.46 24.95
C ALA A 228 36.00 -33.85 25.69
N ASP A 229 35.14 -34.66 25.05
CA ASP A 229 35.23 -36.13 25.05
C ASP A 229 34.06 -36.78 24.25
N GLU A 230 34.27 -38.03 23.83
CA GLU A 230 33.45 -38.87 22.96
C GLU A 230 32.15 -39.35 23.62
N ALA A 231 31.10 -39.51 22.80
CA ALA A 231 30.14 -40.62 22.97
C ALA A 231 29.45 -40.95 21.63
N GLU A 232 29.67 -42.18 21.19
CA GLU A 232 28.97 -42.84 20.08
C GLU A 232 27.44 -42.93 20.31
N ALA A 233 26.66 -42.93 19.23
CA ALA A 233 25.95 -44.14 18.74
C ALA A 233 24.55 -43.87 18.13
N THR A 234 24.40 -44.29 16.86
CA THR A 234 23.17 -44.75 16.17
C THR A 234 22.09 -43.69 15.87
N THR A 235 21.56 -43.51 14.65
CA THR A 235 20.82 -44.46 13.80
C THR A 235 20.63 -43.87 12.39
N SER A 236 20.37 -44.76 11.43
CA SER A 236 20.20 -44.59 9.97
C SER A 236 18.96 -43.79 9.51
N PRO A 237 18.82 -43.50 8.19
CA PRO A 237 18.09 -42.37 7.64
C PRO A 237 16.64 -42.71 7.23
N GLU A 238 15.78 -41.69 7.18
CA GLU A 238 14.49 -41.78 6.49
C GLU A 238 14.33 -40.59 5.52
N GLU A 239 14.07 -40.97 4.27
CA GLU A 239 13.68 -40.14 3.14
C GLU A 239 12.17 -39.88 3.19
N ASN A 240 11.74 -38.63 3.00
CA ASN A 240 10.42 -38.23 2.51
C ASN A 240 10.55 -36.74 2.12
N GLY A 241 10.33 -36.24 0.91
CA GLY A 241 9.48 -36.70 -0.20
C GLY A 241 8.25 -35.77 -0.32
N GLY A 242 8.31 -34.79 -1.23
CA GLY A 242 7.19 -33.92 -1.66
C GLY A 242 7.22 -32.52 -1.01
N GLN A 243 7.65 -31.45 -1.69
CA GLN A 243 6.97 -30.70 -2.78
C GLN A 243 5.62 -30.13 -2.33
N ASP A 244 5.59 -28.83 -2.06
CA ASP A 244 4.71 -27.83 -2.70
C ASP A 244 5.11 -26.46 -2.13
N ASP A 245 5.95 -25.75 -2.88
CA ASP A 245 6.20 -24.32 -2.77
C ASP A 245 4.96 -23.60 -3.33
N ASP A 246 4.20 -22.95 -2.46
CA ASP A 246 3.12 -22.02 -2.77
C ASP A 246 3.52 -20.68 -2.12
N ASP A 247 4.40 -19.98 -2.81
CA ASP A 247 4.96 -18.70 -2.40
C ASP A 247 4.10 -17.62 -3.05
N GLY A 248 3.13 -17.09 -2.32
CA GLY A 248 2.36 -15.96 -2.82
C GLY A 248 0.98 -15.80 -2.23
N PHE A 249 0.86 -15.62 -0.91
CA PHE A 249 -0.36 -15.02 -0.39
C PHE A 249 -0.21 -14.35 0.98
N VAL A 250 -0.10 -13.02 0.98
CA VAL A 250 -0.36 -12.17 2.15
C VAL A 250 -1.34 -11.06 1.79
N SER A 251 -2.52 -11.43 1.28
CA SER A 251 -3.64 -10.49 1.20
C SER A 251 -4.23 -10.29 2.59
N ALA A 252 -3.80 -9.24 3.28
CA ALA A 252 -4.47 -8.81 4.48
C ALA A 252 -5.67 -7.94 4.12
N ASP A 253 -6.85 -8.43 4.49
CA ASP A 253 -8.15 -7.78 4.41
C ASP A 253 -8.11 -6.38 5.06
N TRP A 254 -7.95 -5.34 4.25
CA TRP A 254 -8.08 -3.96 4.70
C TRP A 254 -9.26 -3.29 4.01
N SER A 255 -10.30 -2.98 4.79
CA SER A 255 -11.39 -2.09 4.40
C SER A 255 -11.15 -0.69 5.00
N PRO A 256 -11.16 0.40 4.20
CA PRO A 256 -11.06 1.75 4.74
C PRO A 256 -12.30 2.08 5.60
N PRO A 257 -12.15 2.78 6.74
CA PRO A 257 -13.29 3.34 7.45
C PRO A 257 -13.96 4.41 6.58
N ALA A 258 -15.20 4.16 6.20
CA ALA A 258 -16.08 5.19 5.67
C ALA A 258 -16.58 6.03 6.84
N ASP A 259 -16.01 7.22 7.03
CA ASP A 259 -16.70 8.42 7.52
C ASP A 259 -15.70 9.56 7.70
N GLN A 260 -15.71 10.51 6.77
CA GLN A 260 -15.54 11.95 6.99
C GLN A 260 -15.63 12.70 5.64
N ASP A 261 -16.84 13.14 5.31
CA ASP A 261 -17.08 14.20 4.33
C ASP A 261 -17.78 15.37 5.04
N PRO A 262 -17.09 16.48 5.36
CA PRO A 262 -17.69 17.64 5.98
C PRO A 262 -18.09 18.67 4.90
N ALA A 263 -19.14 18.40 4.11
CA ALA A 263 -19.72 19.43 3.25
C ALA A 263 -21.14 19.14 2.77
N ARG A 264 -22.17 19.34 3.62
CA ARG A 264 -23.45 19.90 3.12
C ARG A 264 -24.35 20.49 4.22
N VAL A 265 -24.40 21.82 4.25
CA VAL A 265 -25.48 22.59 4.86
C VAL A 265 -26.52 22.89 3.77
N THR A 266 -27.77 22.47 3.95
CA THR A 266 -28.97 23.24 3.54
C THR A 266 -30.17 22.85 4.40
N PRO A 267 -31.03 23.80 4.84
CA PRO A 267 -32.08 23.59 5.83
C PRO A 267 -33.48 23.37 5.22
N ASN A 268 -34.32 22.53 5.84
CA ASN A 268 -35.68 22.86 6.31
C ASN A 268 -36.45 21.62 6.83
N SER A 269 -37.03 21.81 8.02
CA SER A 269 -38.36 21.45 8.58
C SER A 269 -39.13 20.22 8.02
N ASP A 270 -39.76 19.32 8.79
CA ASP A 270 -40.59 19.49 10.00
C ASP A 270 -40.77 18.14 10.77
N VAL A 271 -40.85 18.26 12.10
CA VAL A 271 -41.74 17.60 13.09
C VAL A 271 -42.02 16.08 13.01
N ASP A 272 -41.60 15.35 14.07
CA ASP A 272 -42.40 14.59 15.07
C ASP A 272 -41.43 13.58 15.73
N GLY A 273 -41.14 13.62 17.03
CA GLY A 273 -42.02 13.07 18.06
C GLY A 273 -41.22 12.09 18.93
N ASN A 274 -40.85 12.54 20.14
CA ASN A 274 -40.79 11.80 21.39
C ASN A 274 -40.20 10.36 21.40
N ASP A 275 -39.06 10.15 22.08
CA ASP A 275 -39.04 9.28 23.27
C ASP A 275 -37.81 9.51 24.16
N ALA A 276 -38.04 9.37 25.46
CA ALA A 276 -37.15 9.71 26.55
C ALA A 276 -36.63 8.44 27.23
N ALA A 277 -35.32 8.35 27.43
CA ALA A 277 -34.68 7.50 28.44
C ALA A 277 -33.19 7.87 28.49
N ALA A 278 -32.46 7.93 29.60
CA ALA A 278 -32.69 7.87 31.04
C ALA A 278 -31.28 7.99 31.65
N GLY A 279 -31.18 8.50 32.88
CA GLY A 279 -30.08 8.12 33.77
C GLY A 279 -28.99 9.16 34.00
N ALA A 280 -29.27 10.07 34.93
CA ALA A 280 -28.24 10.69 35.75
C ALA A 280 -27.67 9.68 36.75
N ALA A 281 -26.36 9.67 36.95
CA ALA A 281 -25.72 9.21 38.19
C ALA A 281 -24.39 9.94 38.38
N GLU A 282 -24.34 10.75 39.44
CA GLU A 282 -23.16 11.43 39.98
C GLU A 282 -22.25 10.47 40.78
N SER A 283 -21.03 10.95 41.03
CA SER A 283 -20.12 10.63 42.16
C SER A 283 -19.28 9.35 42.02
N GLN A 284 -17.97 9.28 42.32
CA GLN A 284 -17.00 10.21 42.93
C GLN A 284 -15.57 9.59 42.75
N PRO A 285 -14.47 10.23 43.23
CA PRO A 285 -13.13 10.16 42.63
C PRO A 285 -12.24 9.04 43.20
N THR A 286 -11.20 8.70 42.44
CA THR A 286 -10.03 7.98 42.97
C THR A 286 -8.81 8.87 42.84
N ALA A 287 -8.35 9.39 43.97
CA ALA A 287 -7.00 9.88 44.14
C ALA A 287 -6.08 8.68 44.38
N ASP A 288 -5.06 8.48 43.55
CA ASP A 288 -3.68 8.23 44.01
C ASP A 288 -2.68 8.31 42.83
N ALA A 289 -1.41 8.50 43.16
CA ALA A 289 -0.20 8.70 42.33
C ALA A 289 0.20 10.18 42.18
N THR A 290 0.83 10.77 43.21
CA THR A 290 2.28 10.72 43.49
C THR A 290 3.09 11.64 42.58
N THR A 291 3.51 12.77 43.16
CA THR A 291 4.60 13.67 42.73
C THR A 291 4.58 14.15 41.28
N ALA A 292 3.74 15.15 41.00
CA ALA A 292 3.97 16.04 39.87
C ALA A 292 5.20 16.90 40.16
N THR A 293 6.31 16.58 39.51
CA THR A 293 7.45 17.48 39.31
C THR A 293 6.93 18.79 38.71
N PRO A 294 7.47 19.96 39.11
CA PRO A 294 7.05 21.27 38.55
C PRO A 294 7.24 21.40 37.04
N ASP A 295 7.92 20.44 36.41
CA ASP A 295 8.16 20.32 34.97
C ASP A 295 6.89 19.93 34.19
N ALA A 296 6.10 18.95 34.67
CA ALA A 296 4.95 18.44 33.93
C ALA A 296 3.80 19.44 33.83
N ALA A 297 3.63 20.32 34.82
CA ALA A 297 2.65 21.39 34.76
C ALA A 297 3.08 22.51 33.80
N ALA A 298 4.38 22.81 33.72
CA ALA A 298 4.94 23.77 32.78
C ALA A 298 4.85 23.25 31.33
N ASP A 299 5.06 21.96 31.11
CA ASP A 299 4.89 21.33 29.80
C ASP A 299 3.44 21.40 29.31
N VAL A 300 2.46 21.11 30.18
CA VAL A 300 1.03 21.18 29.82
C VAL A 300 0.62 22.63 29.49
N GLU A 301 1.15 23.62 30.22
CA GLU A 301 0.89 25.02 29.92
C GLU A 301 1.55 25.46 28.60
N ALA A 302 2.78 25.03 28.31
CA ALA A 302 3.44 25.29 27.03
C ALA A 302 2.71 24.66 25.83
N LEU A 303 2.25 23.42 25.98
CA LEU A 303 1.41 22.73 24.98
C LEU A 303 0.08 23.46 24.76
N SER A 304 -0.56 23.96 25.81
CA SER A 304 -1.83 24.70 25.69
C SER A 304 -1.65 26.03 24.91
N GLN A 305 -0.58 26.76 25.18
CA GLN A 305 -0.23 27.99 24.44
C GLN A 305 0.12 27.70 22.98
N GLN A 306 0.78 26.57 22.72
CA GLN A 306 1.08 26.14 21.35
C GLN A 306 -0.19 25.80 20.57
N VAL A 307 -1.15 25.10 21.20
CA VAL A 307 -2.45 24.80 20.57
C VAL A 307 -3.24 26.07 20.27
N GLU A 308 -3.28 27.04 21.18
CA GLU A 308 -3.97 28.32 20.96
C GLU A 308 -3.31 29.13 19.83
N ALA A 309 -1.97 29.13 19.76
CA ALA A 309 -1.24 29.79 18.69
C ALA A 309 -1.47 29.13 17.33
N LEU A 310 -1.56 27.79 17.28
CA LEU A 310 -1.91 27.05 16.06
C LEU A 310 -3.36 27.31 15.64
N ALA A 311 -4.31 27.31 16.57
CA ALA A 311 -5.71 27.63 16.29
C ALA A 311 -5.85 29.03 15.65
N ALA A 312 -5.22 30.05 16.25
CA ALA A 312 -5.22 31.41 15.71
C ALA A 312 -4.50 31.53 14.34
N LYS A 313 -3.59 30.59 14.00
CA LYS A 313 -2.97 30.54 12.67
C LYS A 313 -3.91 29.91 11.64
N VAL A 314 -4.62 28.85 12.03
CA VAL A 314 -5.63 28.19 11.20
C VAL A 314 -6.76 29.16 10.87
N ASP A 315 -7.27 29.90 11.86
CA ASP A 315 -8.35 30.89 11.63
C ASP A 315 -7.93 31.96 10.61
N ARG A 316 -6.70 32.48 10.73
CA ARG A 316 -6.15 33.43 9.75
C ARG A 316 -5.95 32.83 8.35
N GLN A 317 -5.63 31.54 8.26
CA GLN A 317 -5.53 30.86 6.97
C GLN A 317 -6.91 30.67 6.34
N THR A 318 -7.93 30.34 7.13
CA THR A 318 -9.31 30.24 6.68
C THR A 318 -9.81 31.58 6.15
N GLU A 319 -9.61 32.67 6.90
CA GLU A 319 -9.98 34.03 6.43
C GLU A 319 -9.27 34.41 5.11
N LEU A 320 -8.00 34.04 4.96
CA LEU A 320 -7.25 34.29 3.73
C LEU A 320 -7.78 33.49 2.55
N LEU A 321 -8.16 32.22 2.77
CA LEU A 321 -8.74 31.36 1.73
C LEU A 321 -10.10 31.88 1.28
N GLU A 322 -10.94 32.34 2.21
CA GLU A 322 -12.23 32.95 1.90
C GLU A 322 -12.05 34.22 1.04
N ALA A 323 -11.09 35.09 1.41
CA ALA A 323 -10.78 36.27 0.62
C ALA A 323 -10.22 35.94 -0.79
N GLN A 324 -9.42 34.88 -0.90
CA GLN A 324 -8.94 34.40 -2.20
C GLN A 324 -10.08 33.84 -3.05
N GLN A 325 -11.01 33.09 -2.45
CA GLN A 325 -12.17 32.57 -3.15
C GLN A 325 -13.04 33.70 -3.69
N GLU A 326 -13.33 34.72 -2.89
CA GLU A 326 -14.10 35.90 -3.33
C GLU A 326 -13.40 36.62 -4.50
N THR A 327 -12.08 36.74 -4.43
CA THR A 327 -11.28 37.36 -5.50
C THR A 327 -11.36 36.53 -6.80
N ILE A 328 -11.26 35.21 -6.70
CA ILE A 328 -11.38 34.30 -7.85
C ILE A 328 -12.78 34.39 -8.46
N GLU A 329 -13.83 34.42 -7.65
CA GLU A 329 -15.21 34.56 -8.12
C GLU A 329 -15.41 35.89 -8.86
N GLN A 330 -14.88 37.00 -8.34
CA GLN A 330 -14.91 38.31 -9.03
C GLN A 330 -14.17 38.27 -10.39
N LEU A 331 -13.00 37.65 -10.46
CA LEU A 331 -12.24 37.51 -11.70
C LEU A 331 -12.95 36.62 -12.73
N VAL A 332 -13.60 35.53 -12.28
CA VAL A 332 -14.41 34.65 -13.14
C VAL A 332 -15.62 35.39 -13.69
N ASP A 333 -16.26 36.23 -12.87
CA ASP A 333 -17.40 37.04 -13.26
C ASP A 333 -17.04 38.14 -14.25
N GLU A 334 -15.86 38.77 -14.09
CA GLU A 334 -15.33 39.76 -15.00
C GLU A 334 -14.94 39.13 -16.36
N LEU A 335 -14.33 37.94 -16.34
CA LEU A 335 -14.06 37.15 -17.54
C LEU A 335 -15.34 36.70 -18.27
N ARG A 336 -16.42 36.41 -17.54
CA ARG A 336 -17.72 36.04 -18.11
C ARG A 336 -18.47 37.24 -18.70
N ARG A 337 -18.34 38.43 -18.12
CA ARG A 337 -18.95 39.68 -18.64
C ARG A 337 -18.16 40.33 -19.78
N GLY A 338 -16.87 40.01 -19.91
CA GLY A 338 -15.99 40.50 -20.98
C GLY A 338 -16.05 39.71 -22.30
N ARG A 339 -16.97 38.75 -22.44
CA ARG A 339 -17.13 37.90 -23.64
C ARG A 339 -18.44 38.15 -24.37
#